data_AF-A0A662KDF4-F1
#
_entry.id   AF-A0A662KDF4-F1
#
_cell.length_a   1.000
_cell.length_b   1.000
_cell.length_c   1.000
_cell.angle_alpha   90.00
_cell.angle_beta   90.00
_cell.angle_gamma   90.00
#
_symmetry.space_group_name_H-M   'P 1'
#
loop_
_entity.id
_entity.type
_entity.pdbx_description
1 polymer ?
#
loop_
_entity_poly.entity_id
_entity_poly.type
_entity_poly.pdbx_seq_one_letter_code
_entity_poly.pdbx_strand_id
1 'polypeptide(L)'
;MKETKIPGMLCVLISFIPWIIYWILCGMGNATGIVIALVIALLLTTPQIRRMDFNLMDLTSLLYFGTATIATFIFNLNVFVKKSGFLGYFALFLMALLSVIIKQPFTFQASKRDYPEIYWKERSFIVINNLITGVWAGIFMANATMFLLLNRSFAAIFSNTLIAFGIAFSIIFPLKAPAYLATKEFRKYDWKVDVKRSKEENEYDVIIVGSGIGGLTCGALLSKRGYRVLVLEQHSQVGGYCSSFKRKNFVFNTGVENISGLWEKGPITYLLKELGFKKDELF
;
A
#
# COMPACT_ATOMS: atom_id res chain seq x y z
N MET A 1 -0.51 25.85 -0.36
CA MET A 1 -1.25 25.24 -1.49
C MET A 1 -0.76 23.82 -1.65
N LYS A 2 -1.62 22.80 -1.51
CA LYS A 2 -1.24 21.41 -1.83
C LYS A 2 -1.12 21.33 -3.35
N GLU A 3 0.10 21.17 -3.86
CA GLU A 3 0.27 20.70 -5.24
C GLU A 3 -0.51 19.40 -5.38
N THR A 4 -1.48 19.37 -6.28
CA THR A 4 -2.25 18.17 -6.63
C THR A 4 -1.31 17.20 -7.34
N LYS A 5 -0.54 16.45 -6.55
CA LYS A 5 0.33 15.38 -7.06
C LYS A 5 -0.54 14.36 -7.80
N ILE A 6 -0.17 14.09 -9.04
CA ILE A 6 -0.77 13.02 -9.84
C ILE A 6 -0.55 11.70 -9.08
N PRO A 7 -1.62 10.92 -8.80
CA PRO A 7 -1.49 9.64 -8.12
C PRO A 7 -0.52 8.72 -8.86
N GLY A 8 0.30 7.99 -8.11
CA GLY A 8 1.27 7.04 -8.64
C GLY A 8 0.64 6.03 -9.58
N MET A 9 -0.54 5.52 -9.21
CA MET A 9 -1.29 4.58 -10.05
C MET A 9 -1.72 5.17 -11.40
N LEU A 10 -2.05 6.47 -11.47
CA LEU A 10 -2.37 7.13 -12.73
C LEU A 10 -1.12 7.18 -13.63
N CYS A 11 0.08 7.37 -13.07
CA CYS A 11 1.32 7.33 -13.82
C CYS A 11 1.57 5.94 -14.44
N VAL A 12 1.28 4.86 -13.71
CA VAL A 12 1.36 3.49 -14.24
C VAL A 12 0.42 3.32 -15.43
N LEU A 13 -0.83 3.76 -15.30
CA LEU A 13 -1.81 3.69 -16.40
C LEU A 13 -1.35 4.48 -17.64
N ILE A 14 -0.73 5.63 -17.44
CA ILE A 14 -0.14 6.43 -18.54
C ILE A 14 0.99 5.66 -19.23
N SER A 15 1.86 4.96 -18.48
CA SER A 15 2.92 4.12 -19.05
C SER A 15 2.40 2.92 -19.87
N PHE A 16 1.13 2.50 -19.69
CA PHE A 16 0.50 1.49 -20.56
C PHE A 16 0.04 2.02 -21.92
N ILE A 17 -0.06 3.34 -22.12
CA ILE A 17 -0.63 3.93 -23.35
C ILE A 17 0.10 3.45 -24.62
N PRO A 18 1.45 3.44 -24.71
CA PRO A 18 2.15 2.90 -25.87
C PRO A 18 1.75 1.46 -26.22
N TRP A 19 1.60 0.61 -25.20
CA TRP A 19 1.24 -0.80 -25.36
C TRP A 19 -0.20 -0.98 -25.83
N ILE A 20 -1.13 -0.20 -25.28
CA ILE A 20 -2.55 -0.23 -25.67
C ILE A 20 -2.67 0.16 -27.15
N ILE A 21 -2.02 1.24 -27.57
CA ILE A 21 -2.04 1.72 -28.95
C ILE A 21 -1.40 0.69 -29.90
N TYR A 22 -0.28 0.10 -29.48
CA TYR A 22 0.36 -0.97 -30.22
C TYR A 22 -0.58 -2.18 -30.42
N TRP A 23 -1.22 -2.68 -29.36
CA TRP A 23 -2.14 -3.81 -29.46
C TRP A 23 -3.37 -3.53 -30.33
N ILE A 24 -3.91 -2.31 -30.28
CA ILE A 24 -5.05 -1.91 -31.12
C ILE A 24 -4.62 -1.88 -32.60
N LEU A 25 -3.59 -1.09 -32.93
CA LEU A 25 -3.21 -0.82 -34.31
C LEU A 25 -2.54 -2.01 -34.98
N CYS A 26 -1.57 -2.66 -34.33
CA CYS A 26 -0.95 -3.87 -34.87
C CYS A 26 -1.92 -5.05 -34.81
N GLY A 27 -2.88 -5.03 -33.88
CA GLY A 27 -4.03 -5.90 -33.95
C GLY A 27 -4.77 -5.76 -35.28
N MET A 28 -5.00 -4.56 -35.79
CA MET A 28 -5.63 -4.39 -37.10
C MET A 28 -4.73 -4.76 -38.29
N GLY A 29 -3.52 -5.29 -38.03
CA GLY A 29 -2.52 -5.60 -39.04
C GLY A 29 -1.71 -4.38 -39.49
N ASN A 30 -1.89 -3.23 -38.84
CA ASN A 30 -1.23 -2.00 -39.24
C ASN A 30 0.15 -1.85 -38.56
N ALA A 31 1.21 -1.81 -39.36
CA ALA A 31 2.59 -1.65 -38.88
C ALA A 31 2.86 -0.25 -38.28
N THR A 32 2.05 0.77 -38.60
CA THR A 32 2.19 2.11 -38.01
C THR A 32 1.99 2.13 -36.50
N GLY A 33 1.32 1.11 -35.94
CA GLY A 33 1.15 0.95 -34.50
C GLY A 33 2.46 0.89 -33.72
N ILE A 34 3.52 0.34 -34.31
CA ILE A 34 4.85 0.27 -33.70
C ILE A 34 5.46 1.67 -33.61
N VAL A 35 5.37 2.45 -34.69
CA VAL A 35 5.95 3.79 -34.80
C VAL A 35 5.23 4.76 -33.87
N ILE A 36 3.90 4.73 -33.84
CA ILE A 36 3.11 5.59 -32.95
C ILE A 36 3.42 5.25 -31.48
N ALA A 37 3.50 3.96 -31.14
CA ALA A 37 3.87 3.54 -29.79
C ALA A 37 5.29 3.99 -29.41
N LEU A 38 6.26 3.94 -30.34
CA LEU A 38 7.62 4.46 -30.13
C LEU A 38 7.62 5.96 -29.86
N VAL A 39 6.88 6.75 -30.65
CA VAL A 39 6.78 8.20 -30.48
C VAL A 39 6.22 8.54 -29.09
N ILE A 40 5.18 7.83 -28.65
CA ILE A 40 4.59 8.06 -27.32
C ILE A 40 5.57 7.63 -26.22
N ALA A 41 6.26 6.50 -26.37
CA ALA A 41 7.30 6.08 -25.43
C ALA A 41 8.44 7.12 -25.32
N LEU A 42 8.86 7.72 -26.44
CA LEU A 42 9.83 8.82 -26.45
C LEU A 42 9.30 10.06 -25.71
N LEU A 43 8.04 10.44 -25.94
CA LEU A 43 7.43 11.59 -25.26
C LEU A 43 7.33 11.37 -23.74
N LEU A 44 6.99 10.16 -23.29
CA LEU A 44 6.93 9.81 -21.87
C LEU A 44 8.31 9.76 -21.20
N THR A 45 9.34 9.28 -21.91
CA THR A 45 10.71 9.15 -21.37
C THR A 45 11.52 10.44 -21.42
N THR A 46 11.25 11.35 -22.36
CA THR A 46 11.97 12.64 -22.49
C THR A 46 12.03 13.46 -21.20
N PRO A 47 10.91 13.72 -20.47
CA PRO A 47 10.97 14.45 -19.20
C PRO A 47 11.67 13.67 -18.09
N GLN A 48 11.68 12.33 -18.15
CA GLN A 48 12.35 11.46 -17.18
C GLN A 48 13.87 11.54 -17.32
N ILE A 49 14.38 11.56 -18.56
CA ILE A 49 15.81 11.76 -18.86
C ILE A 49 16.29 13.08 -18.25
N ARG A 50 15.52 14.16 -18.39
CA ARG A 50 15.87 15.48 -17.82
C ARG A 50 15.91 15.48 -16.29
N ARG A 51 15.13 14.61 -15.65
CA ARG A 51 15.02 14.51 -14.19
C ARG A 51 15.90 13.42 -13.59
N MET A 52 16.57 12.61 -14.41
CA MET A 52 17.35 11.44 -13.99
C MET A 52 16.55 10.45 -13.13
N ASP A 53 15.24 10.35 -13.36
CA ASP A 53 14.32 9.48 -12.62
C ASP A 53 13.51 8.63 -13.62
N PHE A 54 13.98 7.41 -13.86
CA PHE A 54 13.53 6.56 -14.96
C PHE A 54 12.54 5.51 -14.53
N ASN A 55 11.37 5.47 -15.15
CA ASN A 55 10.42 4.37 -15.02
C ASN A 55 10.86 3.15 -15.82
N LEU A 56 11.00 2.02 -15.13
CA LEU A 56 11.37 0.73 -15.74
C LEU A 56 10.45 0.35 -16.88
N MET A 57 9.15 0.65 -16.77
CA MET A 57 8.18 0.35 -17.81
C MET A 57 8.37 1.23 -19.05
N ASP A 58 8.63 2.53 -18.86
CA ASP A 58 8.82 3.45 -19.99
C ASP A 58 10.13 3.17 -20.71
N LEU A 59 11.19 2.81 -19.97
CA LEU A 59 12.46 2.35 -20.54
C LEU A 59 12.27 1.05 -21.34
N THR A 60 11.53 0.08 -20.80
CA THR A 60 11.21 -1.17 -21.50
C THR A 60 10.41 -0.90 -22.76
N SER A 61 9.45 0.02 -22.70
CA SER A 61 8.64 0.44 -23.85
C SER A 61 9.55 1.02 -24.95
N LEU A 62 10.47 1.91 -24.58
CA LEU A 62 11.41 2.51 -25.52
C LEU A 62 12.30 1.46 -26.19
N LEU A 63 12.86 0.52 -25.42
CA LEU A 63 13.70 -0.57 -25.92
C LEU A 63 12.91 -1.52 -26.84
N TYR A 64 11.70 -1.93 -26.42
CA TYR A 64 10.85 -2.83 -27.20
C TYR A 64 10.40 -2.18 -28.51
N PHE A 65 9.88 -0.96 -28.48
CA PHE A 65 9.40 -0.31 -29.71
C PHE A 65 10.53 0.13 -30.62
N GLY A 66 11.71 0.49 -30.08
CA GLY A 66 12.91 0.76 -30.88
C GLY A 66 13.37 -0.49 -31.64
N THR A 67 13.50 -1.61 -30.93
CA THR A 67 13.87 -2.91 -31.55
C THR A 67 12.81 -3.39 -32.54
N ALA A 68 11.53 -3.29 -32.20
CA ALA A 68 10.42 -3.65 -33.08
C ALA A 68 10.37 -2.79 -34.37
N THR A 69 10.66 -1.49 -34.26
CA THR A 69 10.72 -0.58 -35.42
C THR A 69 11.86 -0.99 -36.37
N ILE A 70 13.07 -1.19 -35.83
CA ILE A 70 14.22 -1.64 -36.60
C ILE A 70 13.93 -3.00 -37.25
N ALA A 71 13.47 -3.97 -36.48
CA ALA A 71 13.16 -5.31 -36.98
C ALA A 71 12.09 -5.30 -38.09
N THR A 72 11.03 -4.51 -37.93
CA THR A 72 9.90 -4.51 -38.87
C THR A 72 10.22 -3.73 -40.15
N PHE A 73 10.84 -2.55 -40.05
CA PHE A 73 11.04 -1.67 -41.20
C PHE A 73 12.40 -1.83 -41.88
N ILE A 74 13.44 -2.24 -41.15
CA ILE A 74 14.79 -2.44 -41.73
C ILE A 74 14.99 -3.90 -42.14
N PHE A 75 14.62 -4.85 -41.27
CA PHE A 75 14.80 -6.29 -41.52
C PHE A 75 13.55 -6.98 -42.10
N ASN A 76 12.46 -6.23 -42.34
CA ASN A 76 11.20 -6.72 -42.91
C ASN A 76 10.54 -7.85 -42.07
N LEU A 77 10.81 -7.90 -40.76
CA LEU A 77 10.29 -8.91 -39.83
C LEU A 77 8.91 -8.52 -39.32
N ASN A 78 7.86 -8.99 -40.01
CA ASN A 78 6.46 -8.71 -39.65
C ASN A 78 5.94 -9.46 -38.39
N VAL A 79 6.83 -10.15 -37.67
CA VAL A 79 6.49 -10.90 -36.45
C VAL A 79 5.93 -9.98 -35.35
N PHE A 80 6.47 -8.78 -35.21
CA PHE A 80 6.01 -7.78 -34.22
C PHE A 80 4.60 -7.25 -34.54
N VAL A 81 4.13 -7.36 -35.78
CA VAL A 81 2.75 -6.99 -36.15
C VAL A 81 1.82 -8.20 -35.99
N LYS A 82 2.21 -9.35 -36.58
CA LYS A 82 1.39 -10.57 -36.60
C LYS A 82 1.17 -11.21 -35.23
N LYS A 83 2.17 -11.15 -34.36
CA LYS A 83 2.16 -11.75 -33.00
C LYS A 83 2.26 -10.68 -31.90
N SER A 84 1.68 -9.50 -32.17
CA SER A 84 1.75 -8.33 -31.29
C SER A 84 1.25 -8.57 -29.86
N GLY A 85 0.17 -9.34 -29.71
CA GLY A 85 -0.33 -9.75 -28.39
C GLY A 85 0.70 -10.55 -27.60
N PHE A 86 1.13 -11.70 -28.15
CA PHE A 86 2.12 -12.57 -27.49
C PHE A 86 3.42 -11.83 -27.14
N LEU A 87 4.05 -11.19 -28.12
CA LEU A 87 5.35 -10.52 -27.91
C LEU A 87 5.25 -9.35 -26.93
N GLY A 88 4.16 -8.57 -27.01
CA GLY A 88 4.00 -7.43 -26.11
C GLY A 88 3.81 -7.86 -24.66
N TYR A 89 2.90 -8.81 -24.41
CA TYR A 89 2.71 -9.34 -23.05
C TYR A 89 3.94 -10.09 -22.55
N PHE A 90 4.66 -10.81 -23.42
CA PHE A 90 5.88 -11.50 -23.03
C PHE A 90 7.00 -10.50 -22.64
N ALA A 91 7.14 -9.39 -23.37
CA ALA A 91 8.09 -8.33 -23.01
C ALA A 91 7.75 -7.70 -21.65
N LEU A 92 6.48 -7.40 -21.41
CA LEU A 92 6.00 -6.89 -20.11
C LEU A 92 6.19 -7.90 -18.97
N PHE A 93 5.98 -9.19 -19.25
CA PHE A 93 6.26 -10.27 -18.30
C PHE A 93 7.74 -10.31 -17.93
N LEU A 94 8.65 -10.31 -18.91
CA LEU A 94 10.09 -10.31 -18.67
C LEU A 94 10.52 -9.09 -17.86
N MET A 95 10.01 -7.90 -18.20
CA MET A 95 10.25 -6.70 -17.41
C MET A 95 9.78 -6.87 -15.97
N ALA A 96 8.53 -7.31 -15.75
CA ALA A 96 7.99 -7.47 -14.41
C ALA A 96 8.81 -8.50 -13.60
N LEU A 97 9.18 -9.63 -14.22
CA LEU A 97 10.01 -10.66 -13.60
C LEU A 97 11.40 -10.15 -13.23
N LEU A 98 12.11 -9.51 -14.18
CA LEU A 98 13.43 -8.93 -13.95
C LEU A 98 13.40 -7.84 -12.87
N SER A 99 12.34 -7.03 -12.83
CA SER A 99 12.17 -5.98 -11.82
C SER A 99 12.12 -6.56 -10.39
N VAL A 100 11.46 -7.71 -10.20
CA VAL A 100 11.45 -8.42 -8.91
C VAL A 100 12.82 -9.00 -8.59
N ILE A 101 13.51 -9.59 -9.57
CA ILE A 101 14.85 -10.19 -9.39
C ILE A 101 15.86 -9.12 -8.95
N ILE A 102 15.80 -7.92 -9.54
CA ILE A 102 16.67 -6.78 -9.20
C ILE A 102 16.27 -6.12 -7.86
N LYS A 103 15.22 -6.63 -7.18
CA LYS A 103 14.64 -6.07 -5.95
C LYS A 103 14.13 -4.63 -6.12
N GLN A 104 13.78 -4.26 -7.35
CA GLN A 104 13.17 -2.99 -7.70
C GLN A 104 11.89 -3.25 -8.51
N PRO A 105 10.81 -3.73 -7.86
CA PRO A 105 9.56 -4.03 -8.54
C PRO A 105 9.09 -2.81 -9.35
N PHE A 106 8.61 -2.99 -10.58
CA PHE A 106 8.28 -1.84 -11.45
C PHE A 106 7.19 -0.93 -10.85
N THR A 107 6.34 -1.46 -9.97
CA THR A 107 5.32 -0.67 -9.25
C THR A 107 5.91 0.26 -8.20
N PHE A 108 7.15 0.01 -7.76
CA PHE A 108 7.81 0.75 -6.67
C PHE A 108 7.85 2.26 -6.93
N GLN A 109 8.17 2.66 -8.16
CA GLN A 109 8.32 4.07 -8.50
C GLN A 109 6.98 4.81 -8.50
N ALA A 110 5.91 4.14 -8.90
CA ALA A 110 4.57 4.67 -8.77
C ALA A 110 4.23 4.89 -7.30
N SER A 111 4.45 3.88 -6.45
CA SER A 111 4.18 3.99 -5.01
C SER A 111 5.04 5.06 -4.32
N LYS A 112 6.28 5.33 -4.76
CA LYS A 112 7.09 6.42 -4.20
C LYS A 112 6.41 7.78 -4.29
N ARG A 113 5.55 8.01 -5.29
CA ARG A 113 4.83 9.28 -5.47
C ARG A 113 3.73 9.48 -4.44
N ASP A 114 3.12 8.37 -4.00
CA ASP A 114 1.95 8.36 -3.12
C ASP A 114 2.33 8.31 -1.63
N TYR A 115 3.53 7.82 -1.30
CA TYR A 115 3.98 7.62 0.07
C TYR A 115 5.20 8.47 0.42
N PRO A 116 5.29 9.02 1.65
CA PRO A 116 6.49 9.72 2.13
C PRO A 116 7.77 8.88 2.06
N GLU A 117 8.92 9.53 1.89
CA GLU A 117 10.22 8.87 1.68
C GLU A 117 10.62 7.92 2.81
N ILE A 118 10.18 8.20 4.04
CA ILE A 118 10.46 7.38 5.21
C ILE A 118 9.94 5.95 5.05
N TYR A 119 8.84 5.76 4.33
CA TYR A 119 8.23 4.45 4.09
C TYR A 119 8.90 3.67 2.96
N TRP A 120 9.69 4.32 2.10
CA TRP A 120 10.24 3.67 0.90
C TRP A 120 11.21 2.53 1.22
N LYS A 121 11.82 2.57 2.40
CA LYS A 121 12.76 1.55 2.90
C LYS A 121 12.09 0.52 3.82
N GLU A 122 10.82 0.71 4.17
CA GLU A 122 10.14 -0.25 5.03
C GLU A 122 9.94 -1.60 4.34
N ARG A 123 10.10 -2.67 5.11
CA ARG A 123 9.92 -4.04 4.61
C ARG A 123 8.50 -4.27 4.10
N SER A 124 7.49 -3.76 4.81
CA SER A 124 6.07 -3.81 4.44
C SER A 124 5.85 -3.22 3.04
N PHE A 125 6.43 -2.05 2.78
CA PHE A 125 6.32 -1.33 1.52
C PHE A 125 6.93 -2.09 0.35
N ILE A 126 8.12 -2.67 0.53
CA ILE A 126 8.80 -3.48 -0.49
C ILE A 126 8.03 -4.77 -0.76
N VAL A 127 7.54 -5.45 0.30
CA VAL A 127 6.75 -6.69 0.17
C VAL A 127 5.46 -6.45 -0.61
N ILE A 128 4.72 -5.38 -0.29
CA ILE A 128 3.48 -5.03 -1.00
C ILE A 128 3.76 -4.80 -2.49
N ASN A 129 4.80 -4.04 -2.83
CA ASN A 129 5.16 -3.79 -4.22
C ASN A 129 5.58 -5.04 -4.98
N ASN A 130 6.37 -5.92 -4.34
CA ASN A 130 6.73 -7.22 -4.91
C ASN A 130 5.51 -8.09 -5.18
N LEU A 131 4.52 -8.10 -4.27
CA LEU A 131 3.28 -8.85 -4.46
C LEU A 131 2.47 -8.32 -5.66
N ILE A 132 2.29 -6.99 -5.75
CA ILE A 132 1.56 -6.38 -6.87
C ILE A 132 2.27 -6.65 -8.19
N THR A 133 3.59 -6.47 -8.22
CA THR A 133 4.40 -6.77 -9.40
C THR A 133 4.33 -8.25 -9.78
N GLY A 134 4.35 -9.16 -8.80
CA GLY A 134 4.19 -10.59 -9.04
C GLY A 134 2.83 -10.96 -9.64
N VAL A 135 1.74 -10.33 -9.18
CA VAL A 135 0.41 -10.48 -9.77
C VAL A 135 0.40 -10.02 -11.23
N TRP A 136 1.01 -8.87 -11.53
CA TRP A 136 1.15 -8.38 -12.91
C TRP A 136 2.00 -9.31 -13.77
N ALA A 137 3.11 -9.83 -13.27
CA ALA A 137 3.92 -10.82 -13.98
C ALA A 137 3.08 -12.06 -14.33
N GLY A 138 2.28 -12.57 -13.38
CA GLY A 138 1.36 -13.67 -13.64
C GLY A 138 0.31 -13.36 -14.71
N ILE A 139 -0.30 -12.17 -14.67
CA ILE A 139 -1.27 -11.70 -15.67
C ILE A 139 -0.63 -11.61 -17.05
N PHE A 140 0.55 -11.00 -17.16
CA PHE A 140 1.25 -10.88 -18.43
C PHE A 140 1.67 -12.23 -19.01
N MET A 141 2.14 -13.15 -18.16
CA MET A 141 2.48 -14.52 -18.59
C MET A 141 1.24 -15.27 -19.08
N ALA A 142 0.12 -15.17 -18.36
CA ALA A 142 -1.14 -15.77 -18.75
C ALA A 142 -1.63 -15.20 -20.08
N ASN A 143 -1.60 -13.88 -20.26
CA ASN A 143 -1.99 -13.22 -21.50
C ASN A 143 -1.09 -13.64 -22.68
N ALA A 144 0.24 -13.64 -22.50
CA ALA A 144 1.16 -14.12 -23.54
C ALA A 144 0.80 -15.54 -23.98
N THR A 145 0.60 -16.45 -23.02
CA THR A 145 0.22 -17.85 -23.28
C THR A 145 -1.13 -17.95 -23.99
N MET A 146 -2.13 -17.17 -23.58
CA MET A 146 -3.45 -17.15 -24.23
C MET A 146 -3.38 -16.67 -25.68
N PHE A 147 -2.60 -15.62 -25.98
CA PHE A 147 -2.40 -15.15 -27.35
C PHE A 147 -1.57 -16.11 -28.22
N LEU A 148 -0.90 -17.09 -27.60
CA LEU A 148 -0.20 -18.16 -28.30
C LEU A 148 -1.12 -19.35 -28.60
N LEU A 149 -1.98 -19.74 -27.65
CA LEU A 149 -2.77 -20.98 -27.69
C LEU A 149 -4.21 -20.80 -28.20
N LEU A 150 -4.85 -19.66 -27.92
CA LEU A 150 -6.26 -19.42 -28.21
C LEU A 150 -6.47 -18.60 -29.48
N ASN A 151 -7.67 -18.71 -30.03
CA ASN A 151 -8.13 -17.81 -31.08
C ASN A 151 -8.16 -16.36 -30.57
N ARG A 152 -7.84 -15.43 -31.46
CA ARG A 152 -7.62 -14.02 -31.12
C ARG A 152 -8.80 -13.36 -30.39
N SER A 153 -10.04 -13.65 -30.78
CA SER A 153 -11.22 -13.06 -30.15
C SER A 153 -11.38 -13.52 -28.70
N PHE A 154 -11.19 -14.82 -28.44
CA PHE A 154 -11.23 -15.36 -27.08
C PHE A 154 -10.06 -14.84 -26.24
N ALA A 155 -8.85 -14.86 -26.80
CA ALA A 155 -7.67 -14.32 -26.12
C ALA A 155 -7.85 -12.85 -25.71
N ALA A 156 -8.45 -12.02 -26.56
CA ALA A 156 -8.73 -10.62 -26.25
C ALA A 156 -9.72 -10.44 -25.09
N ILE A 157 -10.81 -11.22 -25.05
CA ILE A 157 -11.81 -11.15 -23.97
C ILE A 157 -11.16 -11.51 -22.63
N PHE A 158 -10.50 -12.68 -22.56
CA PHE A 158 -9.84 -13.13 -21.32
C PHE A 158 -8.74 -12.15 -20.88
N SER A 159 -7.94 -11.66 -21.83
CA SER A 159 -6.89 -10.68 -21.55
C SER A 159 -7.43 -9.40 -20.93
N ASN A 160 -8.52 -8.85 -21.48
CA ASN A 160 -9.14 -7.64 -20.95
C ASN A 160 -9.72 -7.88 -19.55
N THR A 161 -10.32 -9.04 -19.30
CA THR A 161 -10.80 -9.43 -17.95
C THR A 161 -9.65 -9.51 -16.94
N LEU A 162 -8.53 -10.16 -17.30
CA LEU A 162 -7.36 -10.27 -16.43
C LEU A 162 -6.71 -8.92 -16.14
N ILE A 163 -6.62 -8.04 -17.14
CA ILE A 163 -6.08 -6.67 -16.96
C ILE A 163 -7.00 -5.85 -16.06
N ALA A 164 -8.31 -5.89 -16.28
CA ALA A 164 -9.28 -5.21 -15.43
C ALA A 164 -9.18 -5.69 -13.97
N PHE A 165 -9.02 -7.00 -13.77
CA PHE A 165 -8.75 -7.57 -12.45
C PHE A 165 -7.43 -7.05 -11.86
N GLY A 166 -6.33 -7.04 -12.63
CA GLY A 166 -5.03 -6.51 -12.18
C GLY A 166 -5.08 -5.05 -11.76
N ILE A 167 -5.82 -4.21 -12.51
CA ILE A 167 -6.06 -2.81 -12.16
C ILE A 167 -6.87 -2.72 -10.87
N ALA A 168 -8.02 -3.40 -10.78
CA ALA A 168 -8.84 -3.38 -9.57
C ALA A 168 -8.07 -3.86 -8.32
N PHE A 169 -7.30 -4.93 -8.47
CA PHE A 169 -6.40 -5.43 -7.42
C PHE A 169 -5.39 -4.38 -6.99
N SER A 170 -4.74 -3.71 -7.95
CA SER A 170 -3.70 -2.70 -7.67
C SER A 170 -4.25 -1.43 -7.01
N ILE A 171 -5.55 -1.11 -7.18
CA ILE A 171 -6.21 -0.01 -6.46
C ILE A 171 -6.56 -0.44 -5.02
N ILE A 172 -7.16 -1.62 -4.87
CA ILE A 172 -7.79 -2.03 -3.60
C ILE A 172 -6.76 -2.62 -2.62
N PHE A 173 -5.81 -3.41 -3.10
CA PHE A 173 -4.88 -4.16 -2.27
C PHE A 173 -3.97 -3.27 -1.41
N PRO A 174 -3.33 -2.20 -1.94
CA PRO A 174 -2.46 -1.33 -1.13
C PRO A 174 -3.21 -0.58 -0.02
N LEU A 175 -4.52 -0.36 -0.15
CA LEU A 175 -5.33 0.29 0.88
C LEU A 175 -5.56 -0.61 2.09
N LYS A 176 -5.59 -1.94 1.89
CA LYS A 176 -5.89 -2.91 2.95
C LYS A 176 -4.65 -3.65 3.47
N ALA A 177 -3.65 -3.86 2.64
CA ALA A 177 -2.47 -4.65 2.97
C ALA A 177 -1.64 -4.09 4.15
N PRO A 178 -1.36 -2.77 4.25
CA PRO A 178 -0.65 -2.21 5.40
C PRO A 178 -1.40 -2.45 6.71
N ALA A 179 -2.73 -2.24 6.71
CA ALA A 179 -3.56 -2.48 7.88
C ALA A 179 -3.54 -3.96 8.32
N TYR A 180 -3.58 -4.88 7.37
CA TYR A 180 -3.49 -6.32 7.66
C TYR A 180 -2.11 -6.74 8.18
N LEU A 181 -1.03 -6.21 7.60
CA LEU A 181 0.33 -6.49 8.06
C LEU A 181 0.56 -5.93 9.48
N ALA A 182 0.10 -4.71 9.75
CA ALA A 182 0.17 -4.11 11.07
C ALA A 182 -0.59 -4.94 12.11
N THR A 183 -1.82 -5.39 11.82
CA THR A 183 -2.59 -6.21 12.77
C THR A 183 -1.98 -7.59 13.01
N LYS A 184 -1.26 -8.16 12.03
CA LYS A 184 -0.53 -9.42 12.21
C LYS A 184 0.65 -9.29 13.18
N GLU A 185 1.31 -8.13 13.23
CA GLU A 185 2.40 -7.87 14.19
C GLU A 185 1.88 -7.76 15.62
N PHE A 186 0.66 -7.25 15.82
CA PHE A 186 -0.03 -7.31 17.11
C PHE A 186 -0.51 -8.74 17.40
N ARG A 187 0.38 -9.58 17.94
CA ARG A 187 -0.05 -10.86 18.54
C ARG A 187 -1.15 -10.58 19.56
N LYS A 188 -2.28 -11.30 19.44
CA LYS A 188 -3.31 -11.31 20.49
C LYS A 188 -2.64 -11.78 21.77
N TYR A 189 -2.49 -10.87 22.74
CA TYR A 189 -1.95 -11.19 24.04
C TYR A 189 -2.83 -12.27 24.69
N ASP A 190 -2.30 -13.49 24.83
CA ASP A 190 -2.99 -14.62 25.46
C ASP A 190 -2.51 -14.85 26.90
N TRP A 191 -2.04 -13.77 27.55
CA TRP A 191 -1.74 -13.84 28.97
C TRP A 191 -3.06 -13.86 29.74
N LYS A 192 -3.18 -14.81 30.65
CA LYS A 192 -4.30 -14.96 31.58
C LYS A 192 -3.71 -15.05 32.97
N VAL A 193 -4.24 -14.23 33.88
CA VAL A 193 -4.00 -14.40 35.31
C VAL A 193 -5.29 -14.92 35.90
N ASP A 194 -5.22 -16.05 36.58
CA ASP A 194 -6.32 -16.54 37.39
C ASP A 194 -6.34 -15.74 38.68
N VAL A 195 -7.31 -14.85 38.79
CA VAL A 195 -7.41 -13.93 39.91
C VAL A 195 -8.38 -14.52 40.91
N LYS A 196 -7.86 -15.00 42.05
CA LYS A 196 -8.70 -15.43 43.16
C LYS A 196 -9.43 -14.23 43.73
N ARG A 197 -10.74 -14.20 43.55
CA ARG A 197 -11.58 -13.13 44.08
C ARG A 197 -11.53 -13.15 45.60
N SER A 198 -11.04 -12.08 46.18
CA SER A 198 -11.08 -11.89 47.63
C SER A 198 -12.52 -11.68 48.10
N LYS A 199 -12.84 -12.10 49.33
CA LYS A 199 -14.18 -11.95 49.94
C LYS A 199 -14.24 -10.85 50.99
N GLU A 200 -13.10 -10.40 51.50
CA GLU A 200 -13.02 -9.45 52.61
C GLU A 200 -12.96 -8.01 52.11
N GLU A 201 -13.59 -7.07 52.82
CA GLU A 201 -13.83 -5.69 52.38
C GLU A 201 -12.55 -4.91 52.02
N ASN A 202 -11.42 -5.21 52.67
CA ASN A 202 -10.12 -4.54 52.47
C ASN A 202 -9.11 -5.31 51.60
N GLU A 203 -9.53 -6.39 50.95
CA GLU A 203 -8.68 -7.12 50.02
C GLU A 203 -8.91 -6.67 48.57
N TYR A 204 -7.82 -6.62 47.81
CA TYR A 204 -7.84 -6.28 46.38
C TYR A 204 -7.43 -7.47 45.54
N ASP A 205 -8.12 -7.67 44.43
CA ASP A 205 -7.85 -8.71 43.45
C ASP A 205 -6.59 -8.39 42.62
N VAL A 206 -6.39 -7.10 42.31
CA VAL A 206 -5.29 -6.60 41.50
C VAL A 206 -4.75 -5.31 42.08
N ILE A 207 -3.42 -5.24 42.23
CA ILE A 207 -2.71 -4.00 42.59
C ILE A 207 -2.00 -3.47 41.35
N ILE A 208 -2.26 -2.21 41.02
CA ILE A 208 -1.61 -1.48 39.93
C ILE A 208 -0.71 -0.42 40.56
N VAL A 209 0.58 -0.47 40.26
CA VAL A 209 1.55 0.54 40.70
C VAL A 209 1.74 1.56 39.58
N GLY A 210 1.34 2.81 39.83
CA GLY A 210 1.36 3.94 38.90
C GLY A 210 -0.02 4.27 38.33
N SER A 211 -0.42 5.54 38.46
CA SER A 211 -1.68 6.09 37.95
C SER A 211 -1.53 6.88 36.65
N GLY A 212 -0.54 6.51 35.83
CA GLY A 212 -0.44 6.99 34.45
C GLY A 212 -1.59 6.46 33.58
N ILE A 213 -1.69 6.93 32.33
CA ILE A 213 -2.77 6.53 31.40
C ILE A 213 -2.89 5.01 31.23
N GLY A 214 -1.76 4.28 31.21
CA GLY A 214 -1.76 2.81 31.14
C GLY A 214 -2.35 2.15 32.38
N GLY A 215 -1.96 2.61 33.57
CA GLY A 215 -2.44 2.08 34.85
C GLY A 215 -3.92 2.38 35.07
N LEU A 216 -4.35 3.61 34.80
CA LEU A 216 -5.76 4.01 34.88
C LEU A 216 -6.63 3.25 33.87
N THR A 217 -6.15 3.07 32.62
CA THR A 217 -6.86 2.29 31.59
C THR A 217 -7.01 0.83 32.01
N CYS A 218 -5.93 0.22 32.51
CA CYS A 218 -5.95 -1.16 33.01
C CYS A 218 -6.92 -1.30 34.19
N GLY A 219 -6.83 -0.39 35.17
CA GLY A 219 -7.69 -0.39 36.34
C GLY A 219 -9.16 -0.21 35.99
N ALA A 220 -9.51 0.75 35.14
CA ALA A 220 -10.89 0.97 34.69
C ALA A 220 -11.47 -0.28 34.00
N LEU A 221 -10.70 -0.91 33.11
CA LEU A 221 -11.13 -2.12 32.40
C LEU A 221 -11.26 -3.35 33.30
N LEU A 222 -10.41 -3.48 34.32
CA LEU A 222 -10.50 -4.56 35.31
C LEU A 222 -11.67 -4.32 36.26
N SER A 223 -11.84 -3.11 36.78
CA SER A 223 -12.97 -2.73 37.63
C SER A 223 -14.31 -2.93 36.89
N LYS A 224 -14.39 -2.56 35.60
CA LYS A 224 -15.59 -2.82 34.78
C LYS A 224 -15.90 -4.32 34.64
N ARG A 225 -14.89 -5.19 34.69
CA ARG A 225 -15.04 -6.65 34.69
C ARG A 225 -15.31 -7.24 36.08
N GLY A 226 -15.49 -6.40 37.09
CA GLY A 226 -15.85 -6.78 38.45
C GLY A 226 -14.67 -7.16 39.35
N TYR A 227 -13.43 -6.81 38.96
CA TYR A 227 -12.27 -6.97 39.84
C TYR A 227 -12.17 -5.81 40.83
N ARG A 228 -11.71 -6.11 42.05
CA ARG A 228 -11.37 -5.10 43.06
C ARG A 228 -9.95 -4.62 42.84
N VAL A 229 -9.79 -3.41 42.33
CA VAL A 229 -8.49 -2.88 41.91
C VAL A 229 -8.01 -1.80 42.86
N LEU A 230 -6.77 -1.93 43.36
CA LEU A 230 -6.05 -0.87 44.06
C LEU A 230 -5.06 -0.23 43.10
N VAL A 231 -5.13 1.10 42.93
CA VAL A 231 -4.12 1.86 42.17
C VAL A 231 -3.30 2.67 43.15
N LEU A 232 -1.98 2.46 43.15
CA LEU A 232 -1.04 3.18 44.00
C LEU A 232 -0.27 4.19 43.17
N GLU A 233 -0.24 5.46 43.61
CA GLU A 233 0.49 6.53 42.95
C GLU A 233 1.41 7.22 43.95
N GLN A 234 2.64 7.52 43.54
CA GLN A 234 3.59 8.25 44.36
C GLN A 234 3.34 9.77 44.33
N HIS A 235 2.80 10.28 43.22
CA HIS A 235 2.49 11.68 43.03
C HIS A 235 1.15 12.07 43.68
N SER A 236 0.97 13.37 43.97
CA SER A 236 -0.28 13.88 44.55
C SER A 236 -1.45 13.99 43.55
N GLN A 237 -1.22 13.61 42.29
CA GLN A 237 -2.20 13.73 41.20
C GLN A 237 -2.02 12.57 40.24
N VAL A 238 -3.13 12.10 39.68
CA VAL A 238 -3.15 11.06 38.65
C VAL A 238 -2.80 11.60 37.25
N GLY A 239 -2.51 10.69 36.31
CA GLY A 239 -2.29 10.98 34.89
C GLY A 239 -0.84 10.79 34.43
N GLY A 240 0.14 10.79 35.33
CA GLY A 240 1.56 10.61 35.00
C GLY A 240 2.05 11.68 34.02
N TYR A 241 2.60 11.26 32.87
CA TYR A 241 3.00 12.18 31.79
C TYR A 241 1.83 12.86 31.05
N CYS A 242 0.59 12.43 31.30
CA CYS A 242 -0.63 13.01 30.75
C CYS A 242 -1.33 13.91 31.78
N SER A 243 -0.55 14.65 32.58
CA SER A 243 -1.06 15.55 33.62
C SER A 243 -0.76 17.02 33.30
N SER A 244 -1.49 17.91 33.98
CA SER A 244 -1.29 19.36 33.89
C SER A 244 -1.14 19.93 35.30
N PHE A 245 -0.24 20.89 35.48
CA PHE A 245 -0.06 21.59 36.75
C PHE A 245 -0.36 23.08 36.60
N LYS A 246 -0.80 23.69 37.70
CA LYS A 246 -1.11 25.12 37.74
C LYS A 246 0.02 25.88 38.43
N ARG A 247 0.50 26.96 37.82
CA ARG A 247 1.44 27.91 38.45
C ARG A 247 0.87 29.32 38.32
N LYS A 248 0.51 29.92 39.46
CA LYS A 248 -0.28 31.15 39.53
C LYS A 248 -1.61 30.96 38.76
N ASN A 249 -1.87 31.82 37.77
CA ASN A 249 -3.10 31.80 36.97
C ASN A 249 -2.95 31.03 35.66
N PHE A 250 -1.83 30.33 35.44
CA PHE A 250 -1.56 29.59 34.22
C PHE A 250 -1.56 28.08 34.48
N VAL A 251 -2.09 27.32 33.52
CA VAL A 251 -2.05 25.85 33.49
C VAL A 251 -1.02 25.43 32.45
N PHE A 252 -0.12 24.54 32.84
CA PHE A 252 0.94 24.00 31.99
C PHE A 252 0.74 22.49 31.83
N ASN A 253 0.84 22.01 30.60
CA ASN A 253 0.83 20.57 30.30
C ASN A 253 2.24 20.02 30.48
N THR A 254 2.35 18.82 31.05
CA THR A 254 3.66 18.21 31.37
C THR A 254 4.29 17.42 30.22
N GLY A 255 3.50 16.98 29.22
CA GLY A 255 4.08 16.22 28.11
C GLY A 255 3.16 15.94 26.91
N VAL A 256 1.87 15.68 27.11
CA VAL A 256 0.98 15.34 25.99
C VAL A 256 0.58 16.60 25.21
N GLU A 257 0.99 16.67 23.94
CA GLU A 257 0.62 17.75 23.01
C GLU A 257 -0.49 17.35 22.03
N ASN A 258 -0.57 16.08 21.65
CA ASN A 258 -1.56 15.57 20.70
C ASN A 258 -1.99 14.16 21.05
N ILE A 259 -3.28 13.85 20.82
CA ILE A 259 -3.86 12.52 21.02
C ILE A 259 -4.32 11.98 19.67
N SER A 260 -3.71 10.87 19.24
CA SER A 260 -4.10 10.11 18.06
C SER A 260 -4.98 8.92 18.47
N GLY A 261 -5.72 8.33 17.53
CA GLY A 261 -6.57 7.15 17.79
C GLY A 261 -8.06 7.45 17.97
N LEU A 262 -8.52 8.66 17.65
CA LEU A 262 -9.91 9.12 17.82
C LEU A 262 -10.82 8.90 16.60
N TRP A 263 -10.33 8.26 15.53
CA TRP A 263 -11.19 7.89 14.40
C TRP A 263 -12.20 6.80 14.81
N GLU A 264 -13.23 6.56 14.00
CA GLU A 264 -14.37 5.69 14.36
C GLU A 264 -13.97 4.28 14.82
N LYS A 265 -12.92 3.73 14.20
CA LYS A 265 -12.32 2.42 14.52
C LYS A 265 -10.95 2.55 15.21
N GLY A 266 -10.70 3.68 15.85
CA GLY A 266 -9.44 3.96 16.53
C GLY A 266 -9.38 3.36 17.93
N PRO A 267 -8.17 3.09 18.44
CA PRO A 267 -7.98 2.43 19.74
C PRO A 267 -8.57 3.24 20.91
N ILE A 268 -8.47 4.58 20.87
CA ILE A 268 -9.02 5.44 21.94
C ILE A 268 -10.54 5.44 21.86
N THR A 269 -11.12 5.61 20.67
CA THR A 269 -12.57 5.52 20.47
C THR A 269 -13.14 4.17 20.95
N TYR A 270 -12.41 3.08 20.67
CA TYR A 270 -12.80 1.75 21.14
C TYR A 270 -12.76 1.65 22.67
N LEU A 271 -11.69 2.14 23.31
CA LEU A 271 -11.56 2.18 24.77
C LEU A 271 -12.68 3.01 25.42
N LEU A 272 -12.96 4.20 24.89
CA LEU A 272 -14.00 5.08 25.43
C LEU A 272 -15.38 4.43 25.33
N LYS A 273 -15.73 3.86 24.17
CA LYS A 273 -16.97 3.09 24.00
C LYS A 273 -17.04 1.91 24.96
N GLU A 274 -15.94 1.18 25.13
CA GLU A 274 -15.85 0.09 26.11
C GLU A 274 -16.08 0.61 27.52
N LEU A 275 -15.61 1.80 27.88
CA LEU A 275 -15.85 2.38 29.21
C LEU A 275 -17.20 3.13 29.33
N GLY A 276 -18.00 3.22 28.26
CA GLY A 276 -19.30 3.89 28.24
C GLY A 276 -19.24 5.40 27.99
N PHE A 277 -18.10 5.93 27.56
CA PHE A 277 -17.90 7.35 27.27
C PHE A 277 -18.03 7.67 25.77
N LYS A 278 -18.45 8.90 25.45
CA LYS A 278 -18.40 9.42 24.08
C LYS A 278 -17.14 10.26 23.91
N LYS A 279 -16.55 10.22 22.70
CA LYS A 279 -15.36 11.01 22.37
C LYS A 279 -15.59 12.52 22.54
N ASP A 280 -16.79 13.00 22.22
CA ASP A 280 -17.17 14.42 22.22
C ASP A 280 -17.34 14.97 23.66
N GLU A 281 -17.29 14.11 24.68
CA GLU A 281 -17.33 14.50 26.10
C GLU A 281 -15.93 14.78 26.67
N LEU A 282 -14.87 14.39 25.93
CA LEU A 282 -13.48 14.43 26.39
C LEU A 282 -12.60 15.38 25.57
N PHE A 283 -13.01 15.70 24.34
CA PHE A 283 -12.29 16.54 23.38
C PHE A 283 -13.22 17.52 22.67
#